data_AF-A0A4Q5KUT6-F1
#
_entry.id   AF-A0A4Q5KUT6-F1
#
_cell.length_a   1.000
_cell.length_b   1.000
_cell.length_c   1.000
_cell.angle_alpha   90.00
_cell.angle_beta   90.00
_cell.angle_gamma   90.00
#
_symmetry.space_group_name_H-M   'P 1'
#
loop_
_entity.id
_entity.type
_entity.pdbx_description
1 polymer ?
#
loop_
_entity_poly.entity_id
_entity_poly.type
_entity_poly.pdbx_seq_one_letter_code
_entity_poly.pdbx_strand_id
1 'polypeptide(L)'
;MLFLSTLFSALFSIPAIADEAPNSKGAVCVVDDGFRVVLIEELITGKLSLPGGGIDKGETAREAAERETWEEAGLVVTAKEILHQDEKAIIYRCTSDSDIIVFDLETSNGFYRIPSWFAPHYGIETEAVYLTEPYKIKHGKYRYPEQLELLQSWLAKPLESDNRITWVNNLVDQASDIHQVELELLMSLRESIDSLPALANISIKMFFIMISETSSDTFFYFLFIVALVYLGRETALTLLFGIILSVVLTELAKQGLALPRPFVYLPQLQLTQANGFGMPSMNAMLSVVIYGVFYLSLKRKQLSTLILHRYACLFVGLIIVQSISRVWLGVHFLTDSIVGIALGAMVIVHFSSLQRKHGDLLYRVIAGLPFWLIMSFVTSGIAFIMLYMNYLYMAVLSWAVVLAISLSKAQPILNIKDRLLTLCALLVVIIAIRFSADLLLGTLEASSVIVLVIKSVENFAQIFMLITMSAWLPRYLNDRRKA
;
A
#
# COMPACT_ATOMS: atom_id res chain seq x y z
N MET A 1 25.70 -8.44 -12.56
CA MET A 1 25.83 -8.44 -14.03
C MET A 1 24.45 -8.33 -14.73
N LEU A 2 23.53 -7.56 -14.14
CA LEU A 2 22.22 -7.16 -14.71
C LEU A 2 22.03 -5.62 -14.63
N PHE A 3 23.06 -4.92 -14.14
CA PHE A 3 23.18 -3.46 -14.16
C PHE A 3 23.80 -2.93 -15.47
N LEU A 4 24.18 -3.82 -16.40
CA LEU A 4 24.74 -3.46 -17.71
C LEU A 4 23.74 -3.63 -18.86
N SER A 5 22.62 -4.34 -18.65
CA SER A 5 21.62 -4.60 -19.70
C SER A 5 20.62 -3.47 -19.87
N THR A 6 20.40 -2.64 -18.84
CA THR A 6 19.57 -1.43 -18.93
C THR A 6 20.29 -0.24 -19.57
N LEU A 7 21.61 -0.30 -19.70
CA LEU A 7 22.41 0.75 -20.38
C LEU A 7 22.57 0.49 -21.89
N PHE A 8 22.37 -0.76 -22.35
CA PHE A 8 22.60 -1.15 -23.75
C PHE A 8 21.37 -1.02 -24.66
N SER A 9 20.17 -0.92 -24.08
CA SER A 9 18.92 -0.68 -24.84
C SER A 9 18.80 0.76 -25.35
N ALA A 10 19.62 1.68 -24.82
CA ALA A 10 19.57 3.11 -25.12
C ALA A 10 20.43 3.54 -26.34
N LEU A 11 21.17 2.62 -26.98
CA LEU A 11 22.18 2.96 -28.00
C LEU A 11 21.89 2.48 -29.43
N PHE A 12 20.76 1.83 -29.70
CA PHE A 12 20.36 1.49 -31.07
C PHE A 12 18.89 1.81 -31.33
N SER A 13 18.63 3.07 -31.67
CA SER A 13 17.42 3.46 -32.38
C SER A 13 17.86 4.37 -33.53
N ILE A 14 17.96 3.77 -34.71
CA ILE A 14 18.16 4.49 -35.97
C ILE A 14 16.81 5.15 -36.30
N PRO A 15 16.74 6.46 -36.60
CA PRO A 15 15.47 7.11 -36.93
C PRO A 15 15.09 6.75 -38.37
N ALA A 16 13.95 6.09 -38.54
CA ALA A 16 13.25 6.08 -39.81
C ALA A 16 12.41 7.35 -39.89
N ILE A 17 12.65 8.14 -40.94
CA ILE A 17 11.97 9.40 -41.24
C ILE A 17 10.53 9.10 -41.67
N ALA A 18 9.57 9.68 -40.94
CA ALA A 18 8.25 10.04 -41.44
C ALA A 18 7.73 11.21 -40.60
N ASP A 19 7.32 12.30 -41.27
CA ASP A 19 6.76 13.53 -40.70
C ASP A 19 5.46 13.28 -39.91
N GLU A 20 5.30 13.90 -38.73
CA GLU A 20 4.24 14.89 -38.39
C GLU A 20 4.08 15.17 -36.87
N ALA A 21 3.83 16.46 -36.55
CA ALA A 21 3.40 17.11 -35.29
C ALA A 21 4.40 17.22 -34.10
N PRO A 22 4.32 18.29 -33.26
CA PRO A 22 5.24 18.49 -32.15
C PRO A 22 5.08 17.35 -31.13
N ASN A 23 6.16 16.58 -30.92
CA ASN A 23 6.21 15.38 -30.09
C ASN A 23 6.06 15.68 -28.58
N SER A 24 4.89 16.13 -28.15
CA SER A 24 4.51 16.09 -26.74
C SER A 24 4.51 14.63 -26.28
N LYS A 25 5.04 14.35 -25.09
CA LYS A 25 5.21 12.97 -24.59
C LYS A 25 3.96 12.39 -23.92
N GLY A 26 3.04 13.25 -23.49
CA GLY A 26 1.82 12.86 -22.81
C GLY A 26 0.60 13.64 -23.27
N ALA A 27 -0.56 13.19 -22.79
CA ALA A 27 -1.84 13.82 -23.04
C ALA A 27 -2.70 13.82 -21.78
N VAL A 28 -3.43 14.90 -21.57
CA VAL A 28 -4.14 15.19 -20.32
C VAL A 28 -5.53 15.74 -20.62
N CYS A 29 -6.51 15.36 -19.81
CA CYS A 29 -7.86 15.90 -19.89
C CYS A 29 -8.19 16.83 -18.72
N VAL A 30 -8.73 18.00 -19.05
CA VAL A 30 -9.45 18.86 -18.10
C VAL A 30 -10.94 18.58 -18.25
N VAL A 31 -11.51 17.91 -17.25
CA VAL A 31 -12.95 17.68 -17.12
C VAL A 31 -13.46 18.61 -16.02
N ASP A 32 -14.24 19.61 -16.40
CA ASP A 32 -14.72 20.66 -15.50
C ASP A 32 -16.23 20.87 -15.59
N ASP A 33 -16.87 21.41 -14.55
CA ASP A 33 -18.29 21.81 -14.54
C ASP A 33 -18.49 23.34 -14.66
N GLY A 34 -17.47 24.04 -15.17
CA GLY A 34 -17.41 25.48 -15.29
C GLY A 34 -16.69 26.18 -14.13
N PHE A 35 -16.58 25.56 -12.94
CA PHE A 35 -15.86 26.15 -11.80
C PHE A 35 -15.09 25.14 -10.93
N ARG A 36 -15.45 23.86 -10.97
CA ARG A 36 -14.71 22.74 -10.38
C ARG A 36 -14.13 21.87 -11.47
N VAL A 37 -13.06 21.16 -11.13
CA VAL A 37 -12.34 20.26 -12.02
C VAL A 37 -12.17 18.88 -11.37
N VAL A 38 -12.22 17.85 -12.20
CA VAL A 38 -11.90 16.48 -11.83
C VAL A 38 -10.40 16.34 -11.65
N LEU A 39 -9.99 15.81 -10.51
CA LEU A 39 -8.61 15.49 -10.18
C LEU A 39 -8.50 14.08 -9.64
N ILE A 40 -7.38 13.44 -9.95
CA ILE A 40 -6.99 12.18 -9.34
C ILE A 40 -6.00 12.45 -8.20
N GLU A 41 -6.04 11.63 -7.16
CA GLU A 41 -5.00 11.52 -6.15
C GLU A 41 -4.16 10.28 -6.44
N GLU A 42 -2.88 10.48 -6.71
CA GLU A 42 -1.97 9.41 -7.09
C GLU A 42 -1.59 8.56 -5.89
N LEU A 43 -1.66 7.24 -6.06
CA LEU A 43 -1.37 6.26 -5.01
C LEU A 43 0.09 6.29 -4.55
N ILE A 44 1.03 6.54 -5.47
CA ILE A 44 2.47 6.50 -5.17
C ILE A 44 2.94 7.81 -4.55
N THR A 45 2.58 8.96 -5.13
CA THR A 45 3.08 10.27 -4.68
C THR A 45 2.19 10.91 -3.62
N GLY A 46 0.92 10.49 -3.51
CA GLY A 46 -0.08 11.14 -2.69
C GLY A 46 -0.41 12.56 -3.16
N LYS A 47 -0.06 12.94 -4.39
CA LYS A 47 -0.33 14.26 -4.95
C LYS A 47 -1.57 14.23 -5.85
N LEU A 48 -2.16 15.41 -6.03
CA LEU A 48 -3.25 15.62 -6.98
C LEU A 48 -2.69 15.94 -8.37
N SER A 49 -3.35 15.44 -9.41
CA SER A 49 -3.09 15.76 -10.80
C SER A 49 -4.38 15.69 -11.62
N LEU A 50 -4.36 16.31 -12.80
CA LEU A 50 -5.35 16.03 -13.83
C LEU A 50 -5.16 14.60 -14.35
N PRO A 51 -6.23 13.91 -14.77
CA PRO A 51 -6.10 12.61 -15.40
C PRO A 51 -5.31 12.71 -16.71
N GLY A 52 -4.33 11.85 -16.89
CA GLY A 52 -3.46 11.87 -18.06
C GLY A 52 -2.15 11.12 -17.91
N GLY A 53 -1.60 10.71 -19.04
CA GLY A 53 -0.42 9.86 -19.10
C GLY A 53 0.30 9.91 -20.44
N GLY A 54 1.02 8.84 -20.77
CA GLY A 54 1.86 8.76 -21.96
C GLY A 54 1.05 8.53 -23.23
N ILE A 55 1.56 9.01 -24.37
CA ILE A 55 0.97 8.68 -25.68
C ILE A 55 1.61 7.39 -26.18
N ASP A 56 0.80 6.35 -26.37
CA ASP A 56 1.28 5.05 -26.82
C ASP A 56 1.56 4.99 -28.33
N LYS A 57 2.36 3.99 -28.75
CA LYS A 57 2.69 3.82 -30.16
C LYS A 57 1.45 3.44 -30.98
N GLY A 58 1.10 4.31 -31.93
CA GLY A 58 -0.06 4.11 -32.81
C GLY A 58 -1.35 4.74 -32.29
N GLU A 59 -1.28 5.47 -31.18
CA GLU A 59 -2.38 6.23 -30.59
C GLU A 59 -2.16 7.73 -30.84
N THR A 60 -3.23 8.48 -31.07
CA THR A 60 -3.18 9.95 -31.14
C THR A 60 -3.18 10.56 -29.73
N ALA A 61 -2.71 11.80 -29.60
CA ALA A 61 -2.76 12.51 -28.31
C ALA A 61 -4.19 12.67 -27.75
N ARG A 62 -5.22 12.72 -28.60
CA ARG A 62 -6.62 12.78 -28.14
C ARG A 62 -7.05 11.45 -27.53
N GLU A 63 -6.83 10.36 -28.27
CA GLU A 63 -7.14 9.01 -27.81
C GLU A 63 -6.41 8.70 -26.50
N ALA A 64 -5.14 9.11 -26.37
CA ALA A 64 -4.38 8.96 -25.13
C ALA A 64 -5.04 9.70 -23.96
N ALA A 65 -5.48 10.96 -24.14
CA ALA A 65 -6.16 11.70 -23.07
C ALA A 65 -7.49 11.04 -22.65
N GLU A 66 -8.24 10.52 -23.63
CA GLU A 66 -9.51 9.82 -23.39
C GLU A 66 -9.29 8.48 -22.66
N ARG A 67 -8.30 7.68 -23.10
CA ARG A 67 -7.90 6.42 -22.47
C ARG A 67 -7.45 6.62 -21.03
N GLU A 68 -6.53 7.54 -20.79
CA GLU A 68 -5.98 7.80 -19.46
C GLU A 68 -7.08 8.28 -18.49
N THR A 69 -8.02 9.10 -18.98
CA THR A 69 -9.17 9.53 -18.17
C THR A 69 -10.08 8.37 -17.79
N TRP A 70 -10.31 7.42 -18.70
CA TRP A 70 -11.03 6.20 -18.39
C TRP A 70 -10.25 5.32 -17.40
N GLU A 71 -8.96 5.12 -17.63
CA GLU A 71 -8.09 4.26 -16.82
C GLU A 71 -7.95 4.76 -15.38
N GLU A 72 -7.73 6.06 -15.19
CA GLU A 72 -7.47 6.66 -13.88
C GLU A 72 -8.76 7.11 -13.16
N ALA A 73 -9.69 7.74 -13.87
CA ALA A 73 -10.89 8.33 -13.27
C ALA A 73 -12.17 7.50 -13.47
N GLY A 74 -12.16 6.53 -14.38
CA GLY A 74 -13.36 5.78 -14.78
C GLY A 74 -14.35 6.61 -15.60
N LEU A 75 -13.96 7.79 -16.08
CA LEU A 75 -14.83 8.66 -16.86
C LEU A 75 -14.60 8.43 -18.35
N VAL A 76 -15.66 8.11 -19.08
CA VAL A 76 -15.63 8.11 -20.54
C VAL A 76 -15.83 9.55 -21.00
N VAL A 77 -14.89 10.05 -21.78
CA VAL A 77 -14.82 11.44 -22.21
C VAL A 77 -14.46 11.54 -23.69
N THR A 78 -14.84 12.65 -24.31
CA THR A 78 -14.40 13.06 -25.64
C THR A 78 -13.49 14.29 -25.54
N ALA A 79 -12.27 14.21 -26.07
CA ALA A 79 -11.30 15.31 -26.09
C ALA A 79 -11.63 16.35 -27.20
N LYS A 80 -11.94 17.58 -26.79
CA LYS A 80 -12.39 18.68 -27.66
C LYS A 80 -11.23 19.61 -28.03
N GLU A 81 -11.23 20.86 -27.60
CA GLU A 81 -10.16 21.81 -27.89
C GLU A 81 -8.88 21.56 -27.08
N ILE A 82 -7.75 22.01 -27.64
CA ILE A 82 -6.47 22.06 -26.93
C ILE A 82 -6.47 23.35 -26.09
N LEU A 83 -6.31 23.21 -24.79
CA LEU A 83 -6.15 24.32 -23.84
C LEU A 83 -4.69 24.77 -23.74
N HIS A 84 -3.77 23.81 -23.80
CA HIS A 84 -2.33 24.05 -23.70
C HIS A 84 -1.55 22.94 -24.37
N GLN A 85 -0.36 23.28 -24.88
CA GLN A 85 0.56 22.32 -25.47
C GLN A 85 2.00 22.77 -25.22
N ASP A 86 2.79 21.86 -24.67
CA ASP A 86 4.24 21.99 -24.52
C ASP A 86 4.95 20.68 -24.88
N GLU A 87 6.27 20.61 -24.68
CA GLU A 87 7.05 19.38 -24.95
C GLU A 87 6.70 18.22 -24.00
N LYS A 88 6.08 18.50 -22.85
CA LYS A 88 5.71 17.48 -21.86
C LYS A 88 4.35 16.87 -22.23
N ALA A 89 3.33 17.68 -22.44
CA ALA A 89 1.97 17.19 -22.68
C ALA A 89 1.10 18.13 -23.53
N ILE A 90 0.09 17.52 -24.17
CA ILE A 90 -1.05 18.24 -24.74
C ILE A 90 -2.22 18.15 -23.75
N ILE A 91 -2.76 19.30 -23.36
CA ILE A 91 -3.89 19.40 -22.43
C ILE A 91 -5.14 19.75 -23.22
N TYR A 92 -6.14 18.87 -23.15
CA TYR A 92 -7.43 19.03 -23.80
C TYR A 92 -8.50 19.46 -22.81
N ARG A 93 -9.49 20.23 -23.27
CA ARG A 93 -10.79 20.27 -22.60
C ARG A 93 -11.56 19.02 -23.01
N CYS A 94 -12.09 18.30 -22.04
CA CYS A 94 -12.78 17.04 -22.26
C CYS A 94 -14.22 17.11 -21.76
N THR A 95 -15.14 16.59 -22.57
CA THR A 95 -16.56 16.49 -22.23
C THR A 95 -16.86 15.04 -21.88
N SER A 96 -17.49 14.78 -20.74
CA SER A 96 -17.95 13.45 -20.36
C SER A 96 -19.16 13.05 -21.17
N ASP A 97 -19.17 11.80 -21.63
CA ASP A 97 -20.27 11.23 -22.42
C ASP A 97 -21.48 10.88 -21.54
N SER A 98 -21.34 10.96 -20.22
CA SER A 98 -22.38 10.67 -19.23
C SER A 98 -22.32 11.67 -18.07
N ASP A 99 -23.36 11.68 -17.24
CA ASP A 99 -23.37 12.54 -16.05
C ASP A 99 -22.31 12.07 -15.05
N ILE A 100 -21.52 13.00 -14.54
CA ILE A 100 -20.48 12.72 -13.55
C ILE A 100 -21.16 12.60 -12.19
N ILE A 101 -21.14 11.39 -11.63
CA ILE A 101 -21.70 11.11 -10.31
C ILE A 101 -20.74 11.65 -9.23
N VAL A 102 -21.25 12.43 -8.29
CA VAL A 102 -20.45 13.04 -7.22
C VAL A 102 -21.17 12.91 -5.89
N PHE A 103 -20.44 12.53 -4.84
CA PHE A 103 -21.00 12.51 -3.50
C PHE A 103 -21.26 13.92 -2.98
N ASP A 104 -22.47 14.19 -2.48
CA ASP A 104 -22.85 15.42 -1.77
C ASP A 104 -22.35 15.40 -0.31
N LEU A 105 -21.06 15.10 -0.17
CA LEU A 105 -20.36 15.15 1.10
C LEU A 105 -18.96 15.71 0.87
N GLU A 106 -18.72 16.88 1.44
CA GLU A 106 -17.41 17.51 1.39
C GLU A 106 -16.44 16.78 2.34
N THR A 107 -15.29 16.39 1.81
CA THR A 107 -14.20 15.82 2.61
C THR A 107 -13.58 16.87 3.52
N SER A 108 -12.75 16.47 4.48
CA SER A 108 -12.04 17.41 5.37
C SER A 108 -11.15 18.43 4.64
N ASN A 109 -10.80 18.16 3.38
CA ASN A 109 -9.98 19.02 2.54
C ASN A 109 -10.80 19.99 1.67
N GLY A 110 -12.13 19.93 1.75
CA GLY A 110 -13.01 20.79 0.96
C GLY A 110 -13.33 20.24 -0.44
N PHE A 111 -13.10 18.95 -0.68
CA PHE A 111 -13.25 18.29 -1.98
C PHE A 111 -14.45 17.35 -1.97
N TYR A 112 -15.10 17.17 -3.12
CA TYR A 112 -16.17 16.20 -3.30
C TYR A 112 -15.61 14.92 -3.93
N ARG A 113 -16.00 13.75 -3.44
CA ARG A 113 -15.47 12.49 -3.95
C ARG A 113 -16.26 12.03 -5.17
N ILE A 114 -15.55 11.54 -6.18
CA ILE A 114 -16.11 10.83 -7.34
C ILE A 114 -15.91 9.33 -7.11
N PRO A 115 -16.95 8.49 -7.27
CA PRO A 115 -16.83 7.05 -7.26
C PRO A 115 -16.00 6.57 -8.46
N SER A 116 -14.89 5.87 -8.20
CA SER A 116 -13.96 5.43 -9.26
C SER A 116 -13.46 4.00 -9.10
N TRP A 117 -14.08 3.18 -8.24
CA TRP A 117 -13.60 1.82 -7.97
C TRP A 117 -13.66 0.87 -9.17
N PHE A 118 -14.42 1.23 -10.20
CA PHE A 118 -14.54 0.52 -11.47
C PHE A 118 -13.50 0.96 -12.50
N ALA A 119 -12.69 1.98 -12.21
CA ALA A 119 -11.61 2.43 -13.08
C ALA A 119 -10.48 1.38 -13.12
N PRO A 120 -9.92 1.07 -14.31
CA PRO A 120 -8.83 0.10 -14.45
C PRO A 120 -7.63 0.33 -13.52
N HIS A 121 -7.25 1.58 -13.27
CA HIS A 121 -6.08 1.92 -12.45
C HIS A 121 -6.43 2.25 -10.99
N TYR A 122 -7.65 1.96 -10.55
CA TYR A 122 -8.06 2.10 -9.16
C TYR A 122 -7.25 1.18 -8.23
N GLY A 123 -6.56 1.78 -7.27
CA GLY A 123 -5.68 1.04 -6.35
C GLY A 123 -4.37 0.56 -6.99
N ILE A 124 -4.07 0.97 -8.22
CA ILE A 124 -2.79 0.74 -8.91
C ILE A 124 -2.01 2.05 -8.99
N GLU A 125 -2.62 3.05 -9.63
CA GLU A 125 -2.06 4.38 -9.84
C GLU A 125 -2.91 5.46 -9.18
N THR A 126 -4.24 5.27 -9.18
CA THR A 126 -5.20 6.20 -8.59
C THR A 126 -5.69 5.70 -7.23
N GLU A 127 -5.52 6.52 -6.20
CA GLU A 127 -6.06 6.29 -4.86
C GLU A 127 -7.52 6.75 -4.74
N ALA A 128 -7.82 7.94 -5.26
CA ALA A 128 -9.14 8.56 -5.22
C ALA A 128 -9.32 9.56 -6.34
N VAL A 129 -10.57 9.87 -6.66
CA VAL A 129 -10.94 10.89 -7.65
C VAL A 129 -11.83 11.92 -6.95
N TYR A 130 -11.60 13.20 -7.26
CA TYR A 130 -12.28 14.31 -6.63
C TYR A 130 -12.78 15.32 -7.66
N LEU A 131 -13.89 15.99 -7.32
CA LEU A 131 -14.32 17.23 -7.96
C LEU A 131 -14.04 18.38 -6.99
N THR A 132 -13.25 19.37 -7.40
CA THR A 132 -12.88 20.49 -6.54
C THR A 132 -12.57 21.77 -7.30
N GLU A 133 -12.62 22.90 -6.59
CA GLU A 133 -12.19 24.19 -7.11
C GLU A 133 -10.65 24.26 -7.12
N PRO A 134 -10.02 24.66 -8.24
CA PRO A 134 -8.56 24.76 -8.35
C PRO A 134 -7.90 25.64 -7.27
N TYR A 135 -8.63 26.65 -6.76
CA TYR A 135 -8.14 27.57 -5.73
C TYR A 135 -8.06 26.97 -4.32
N LYS A 136 -8.76 25.86 -4.05
CA LYS A 136 -8.66 25.14 -2.77
C LYS A 136 -7.36 24.32 -2.67
N ILE A 137 -6.67 24.12 -3.79
CA ILE A 137 -5.50 23.24 -3.88
C ILE A 137 -4.23 24.00 -3.45
N LYS A 138 -3.51 23.45 -2.49
CA LYS A 138 -2.20 23.98 -2.07
C LYS A 138 -1.13 23.58 -3.10
N HIS A 139 -0.23 24.50 -3.46
CA HIS A 139 0.85 24.23 -4.42
C HIS A 139 1.66 22.95 -4.12
N GLY A 140 1.95 22.65 -2.85
CA GLY A 140 2.69 21.44 -2.47
C GLY A 140 1.93 20.12 -2.62
N LYS A 141 0.60 20.17 -2.74
CA LYS A 141 -0.27 18.98 -2.88
C LYS A 141 -0.54 18.64 -4.36
N TYR A 142 -0.35 19.58 -5.28
CA TYR A 142 -0.48 19.33 -6.71
C TYR A 142 0.85 18.87 -7.32
N ARG A 143 0.82 17.91 -8.25
CA ARG A 143 2.03 17.29 -8.81
C ARG A 143 2.87 18.25 -9.64
N TYR A 144 2.22 19.15 -10.39
CA TYR A 144 2.85 20.08 -11.31
C TYR A 144 2.54 21.54 -10.93
N PRO A 145 3.28 22.16 -10.00
CA PRO A 145 2.92 23.47 -9.45
C PRO A 145 2.70 24.58 -10.49
N GLU A 146 3.47 24.56 -11.58
CA GLU A 146 3.32 25.51 -12.71
C GLU A 146 1.99 25.33 -13.45
N GLN A 147 1.53 24.07 -13.62
CA GLN A 147 0.24 23.78 -14.26
C GLN A 147 -0.95 24.17 -13.37
N LEU A 148 -0.77 24.21 -12.04
CA LEU A 148 -1.84 24.64 -11.13
C LEU A 148 -2.24 26.09 -11.37
N GLU A 149 -1.26 26.97 -11.62
CA GLU A 149 -1.53 28.38 -11.93
C GLU A 149 -2.30 28.53 -13.25
N LEU A 150 -1.93 27.75 -14.27
CA LEU A 150 -2.65 27.69 -15.55
C LEU A 150 -4.08 27.20 -15.34
N LEU A 151 -4.27 26.11 -14.60
CA LEU A 151 -5.58 25.53 -14.30
C LEU A 151 -6.48 26.52 -13.54
N GLN A 152 -5.94 27.23 -12.56
CA GLN A 152 -6.63 28.31 -11.86
C GLN A 152 -7.01 29.44 -12.80
N SER A 153 -6.15 29.79 -13.77
CA SER A 153 -6.46 30.84 -14.75
C SER A 153 -7.60 30.46 -15.70
N TRP A 154 -7.67 29.19 -16.12
CA TRP A 154 -8.71 28.69 -17.03
C TRP A 154 -10.09 28.68 -16.38
N LEU A 155 -10.15 28.45 -15.07
CA LEU A 155 -11.38 28.36 -14.28
C LEU A 155 -11.62 29.60 -13.41
N ALA A 156 -10.98 30.73 -13.73
CA ALA A 156 -11.09 31.97 -12.95
C ALA A 156 -12.47 32.63 -13.02
N LYS A 157 -13.27 32.30 -14.03
CA LYS A 157 -14.66 32.72 -14.16
C LYS A 157 -15.50 31.49 -14.51
N PRO A 158 -16.74 31.38 -14.00
CA PRO A 158 -17.65 30.32 -14.40
C PRO A 158 -17.77 30.27 -15.92
N LEU A 159 -17.36 29.16 -16.52
CA LEU A 159 -17.53 28.89 -17.93
C LEU A 159 -18.83 28.11 -18.15
N GLU A 160 -19.43 28.26 -19.33
CA GLU A 160 -20.42 27.27 -19.77
C GLU A 160 -19.68 25.95 -19.97
N SER A 161 -20.09 24.92 -19.24
CA SER A 161 -19.56 23.56 -19.37
C SER A 161 -20.64 22.63 -19.90
N ASP A 162 -20.23 21.76 -20.81
CA ASP A 162 -21.06 20.69 -21.35
C ASP A 162 -21.19 19.51 -20.36
N ASN A 163 -20.38 19.47 -19.30
CA ASN A 163 -20.37 18.40 -18.32
C ASN A 163 -21.48 18.59 -17.28
N ARG A 164 -22.30 17.55 -17.08
CA ARG A 164 -23.39 17.56 -16.10
C ARG A 164 -23.00 16.77 -14.85
N ILE A 165 -23.25 17.34 -13.69
CA ILE A 165 -22.99 16.70 -12.39
C ILE A 165 -24.29 16.16 -11.79
N THR A 166 -24.30 14.90 -11.40
CA THR A 166 -25.38 14.28 -10.62
C THR A 166 -24.91 14.07 -9.18
N TRP A 167 -25.56 14.75 -8.24
CA TRP A 167 -25.26 14.69 -6.82
C TRP A 167 -25.97 13.50 -6.16
N VAL A 168 -25.21 12.70 -5.40
CA VAL A 168 -25.73 11.54 -4.68
C VAL A 168 -25.31 11.57 -3.22
N ASN A 169 -26.20 11.13 -2.32
CA ASN A 169 -25.88 11.06 -0.89
C ASN A 169 -25.08 9.81 -0.53
N ASN A 170 -25.36 8.70 -1.21
CA ASN A 170 -24.72 7.41 -1.00
C ASN A 170 -24.88 6.53 -2.26
N LEU A 171 -24.17 5.42 -2.30
CA LEU A 171 -24.29 4.39 -3.34
C LEU A 171 -24.56 3.00 -2.73
N VAL A 172 -25.27 2.93 -1.60
CA VAL A 172 -25.52 1.66 -0.88
C VAL A 172 -26.21 0.64 -1.79
N ASP A 173 -27.18 1.08 -2.61
CA ASP A 173 -27.92 0.22 -3.54
C ASP A 173 -27.03 -0.38 -4.66
N GLN A 174 -25.80 0.12 -4.84
CA GLN A 174 -24.81 -0.43 -5.78
C GLN A 174 -23.94 -1.51 -5.14
N ALA A 175 -24.05 -1.73 -3.82
CA ALA A 175 -23.35 -2.79 -3.12
C ALA A 175 -24.11 -4.13 -3.27
N SER A 176 -23.39 -5.25 -3.07
CA SER A 176 -24.04 -6.56 -3.01
C SER A 176 -24.96 -6.67 -1.80
N ASP A 177 -25.94 -7.58 -1.84
CA ASP A 177 -26.90 -7.79 -0.74
C ASP A 177 -26.22 -8.00 0.62
N ILE A 178 -25.09 -8.74 0.64
CA ILE A 178 -24.31 -8.98 1.86
C ILE A 178 -23.69 -7.67 2.35
N HIS A 179 -23.09 -6.89 1.45
CA HIS A 179 -22.45 -5.63 1.82
C HIS A 179 -23.47 -4.56 2.23
N GLN A 180 -24.67 -4.55 1.67
CA GLN A 180 -25.75 -3.66 2.12
C GLN A 180 -26.07 -3.91 3.60
N VAL A 181 -26.24 -5.18 3.99
CA VAL A 181 -26.47 -5.56 5.40
C VAL A 181 -25.28 -5.18 6.28
N GLU A 182 -24.04 -5.37 5.81
CA GLU A 182 -22.84 -4.98 6.57
C GLU A 182 -22.73 -3.45 6.73
N LEU A 183 -23.11 -2.67 5.72
CA LEU A 183 -23.16 -1.20 5.79
C LEU A 183 -24.20 -0.74 6.81
N GLU A 184 -25.41 -1.31 6.80
CA GLU A 184 -26.45 -1.01 7.79
C GLU A 184 -25.98 -1.30 9.21
N LEU A 185 -25.35 -2.46 9.44
CA LEU A 185 -24.78 -2.83 10.73
C LEU A 185 -23.69 -1.83 11.18
N LEU A 186 -22.79 -1.46 10.26
CA LEU A 186 -21.71 -0.53 10.55
C LEU A 186 -22.25 0.87 10.88
N MET A 187 -23.25 1.36 10.14
CA MET A 187 -23.91 2.63 10.41
C MET A 187 -24.63 2.64 11.77
N SER A 188 -25.39 1.59 12.10
CA SER A 188 -26.07 1.48 13.40
C SER A 188 -25.06 1.47 14.57
N LEU A 189 -23.94 0.76 14.41
CA LEU A 189 -22.86 0.76 15.40
C LEU A 189 -22.20 2.14 15.53
N ARG A 190 -22.02 2.84 14.40
CA ARG A 190 -21.46 4.19 14.34
C ARG A 190 -22.33 5.18 15.09
N GLU A 191 -23.62 5.22 14.79
CA GLU A 191 -24.61 6.10 15.43
C GLU A 191 -24.68 5.84 16.94
N SER A 192 -24.64 4.58 17.35
CA SER A 192 -24.63 4.20 18.76
C SER A 192 -23.44 4.80 19.52
N ILE A 193 -22.24 4.81 18.92
CA ILE A 193 -21.03 5.38 19.54
C ILE A 193 -21.00 6.89 19.42
N ASP A 194 -21.52 7.46 18.34
CA ASP A 194 -21.63 8.91 18.15
C ASP A 194 -22.67 9.54 19.10
N SER A 195 -23.61 8.76 19.64
CA SER A 195 -24.53 9.18 20.70
C SER A 195 -23.90 9.29 22.10
N LEU A 196 -22.70 8.74 22.31
CA LEU A 196 -22.01 8.76 23.60
C LEU A 196 -21.43 10.15 23.93
N PRO A 197 -21.16 10.46 25.21
CA PRO A 197 -20.46 11.69 25.59
C PRO A 197 -19.12 11.83 24.85
N ALA A 198 -18.75 13.06 24.49
CA ALA A 198 -17.58 13.35 23.65
C ALA A 198 -16.28 12.66 24.11
N LEU A 199 -16.02 12.62 25.42
CA LEU A 199 -14.85 11.95 25.98
C LEU A 199 -14.86 10.44 25.68
N ALA A 200 -16.01 9.78 25.79
CA ALA A 200 -16.14 8.36 25.50
C ALA A 200 -15.96 8.09 23.99
N ASN A 201 -16.58 8.91 23.14
CA ASN A 201 -16.45 8.80 21.68
C ASN A 201 -14.98 8.93 21.23
N ILE A 202 -14.29 9.99 21.65
CA ILE A 202 -12.88 10.21 21.34
C ILE A 202 -12.03 9.05 21.86
N SER A 203 -12.27 8.58 23.09
CA SER A 203 -11.51 7.47 23.67
C SER A 203 -11.67 6.18 22.86
N ILE A 204 -12.90 5.85 22.43
CA ILE A 204 -13.18 4.69 21.59
C ILE A 204 -12.51 4.83 20.23
N LYS A 205 -12.58 6.02 19.62
CA LYS A 205 -11.95 6.30 18.33
C LYS A 205 -10.44 6.14 18.39
N MET A 206 -9.80 6.71 19.40
CA MET A 206 -8.36 6.58 19.62
C MET A 206 -7.95 5.13 19.92
N PHE A 207 -8.76 4.39 20.67
CA PHE A 207 -8.52 2.97 20.91
C PHE A 207 -8.47 2.19 19.59
N PHE A 208 -9.49 2.33 18.74
CA PHE A 208 -9.51 1.62 17.46
C PHE A 208 -8.38 2.07 16.53
N ILE A 209 -8.06 3.36 16.45
CA ILE A 209 -6.90 3.85 15.68
C ILE A 209 -5.61 3.19 16.18
N MET A 210 -5.34 3.19 17.50
CA MET A 210 -4.14 2.56 18.05
C MET A 210 -4.08 1.04 17.78
N ILE A 211 -5.21 0.35 17.85
CA ILE A 211 -5.29 -1.07 17.47
C ILE A 211 -5.04 -1.26 15.97
N SER A 212 -5.51 -0.35 15.10
CA SER A 212 -5.23 -0.43 13.67
C SER A 212 -3.73 -0.23 13.39
N GLU A 213 -3.03 0.62 14.15
CA GLU A 213 -1.59 0.83 14.03
C GLU A 213 -0.76 -0.43 14.35
N THR A 214 -1.29 -1.41 15.10
CA THR A 214 -0.63 -2.71 15.30
C THR A 214 -0.66 -3.59 14.04
N SER A 215 -1.19 -3.08 12.92
CA SER A 215 -1.09 -3.68 11.60
C SER A 215 -0.33 -2.82 10.59
N SER A 216 0.38 -1.79 11.06
CA SER A 216 1.28 -0.99 10.23
C SER A 216 2.55 -1.76 9.85
N ASP A 217 3.18 -1.33 8.75
CA ASP A 217 4.49 -1.83 8.32
C ASP A 217 5.55 -1.66 9.44
N THR A 218 5.53 -0.52 10.13
CA THR A 218 6.43 -0.20 11.25
C THR A 218 6.28 -1.21 12.39
N PHE A 219 5.04 -1.61 12.72
CA PHE A 219 4.80 -2.62 13.73
C PHE A 219 5.30 -4.01 13.29
N PHE A 220 5.20 -4.35 12.01
CA PHE A 220 5.76 -5.60 11.49
C PHE A 220 7.29 -5.65 11.60
N TYR A 221 7.97 -4.54 11.31
CA TYR A 221 9.41 -4.42 11.53
C TYR A 221 9.77 -4.59 13.01
N PHE A 222 9.01 -3.99 13.93
CA PHE A 222 9.18 -4.20 15.37
C PHE A 222 9.06 -5.69 15.73
N LEU A 223 8.02 -6.38 15.27
CA LEU A 223 7.84 -7.82 15.53
C LEU A 223 8.92 -8.68 14.88
N PHE A 224 9.43 -8.30 13.71
CA PHE A 224 10.57 -8.96 13.08
C PHE A 224 11.84 -8.82 13.92
N ILE A 225 12.12 -7.63 14.49
CA ILE A 225 13.23 -7.44 15.44
C ILE A 225 13.04 -8.32 16.67
N VAL A 226 11.83 -8.34 17.25
CA VAL A 226 11.52 -9.20 18.41
C VAL A 226 11.79 -10.67 18.06
N ALA A 227 11.39 -11.13 16.87
CA ALA A 227 11.67 -12.47 16.41
C ALA A 227 13.18 -12.73 16.26
N LEU A 228 13.93 -11.80 15.64
CA LEU A 228 15.38 -11.92 15.47
C LEU A 228 16.10 -12.07 16.81
N VAL A 229 15.77 -11.21 17.78
CA VAL A 229 16.48 -11.11 19.06
C VAL A 229 16.09 -12.21 20.04
N TYR A 230 14.80 -12.57 20.12
CA TYR A 230 14.29 -13.47 21.17
C TYR A 230 13.95 -14.89 20.67
N LEU A 231 13.67 -15.04 19.38
CA LEU A 231 13.27 -16.33 18.77
C LEU A 231 14.30 -16.87 17.77
N GLY A 232 15.34 -16.08 17.46
CA GLY A 232 16.45 -16.45 16.60
C GLY A 232 16.18 -16.23 15.11
N ARG A 233 17.26 -16.19 14.33
CA ARG A 233 17.24 -15.88 12.89
C ARG A 233 16.32 -16.79 12.09
N GLU A 234 16.27 -18.08 12.39
CA GLU A 234 15.41 -19.03 11.66
C GLU A 234 13.92 -18.69 11.79
N THR A 235 13.47 -18.36 13.01
CA THR A 235 12.08 -17.98 13.27
C THR A 235 11.77 -16.63 12.61
N ALA A 236 12.70 -15.66 12.69
CA ALA A 236 12.52 -14.37 12.06
C ALA A 236 12.39 -14.46 10.54
N LEU A 237 13.24 -15.26 9.88
CA LEU A 237 13.15 -15.48 8.43
C LEU A 237 11.87 -16.25 8.06
N THR A 238 11.41 -17.17 8.91
CA THR A 238 10.11 -17.83 8.73
C THR A 238 8.95 -16.84 8.83
N LEU A 239 9.01 -15.91 9.78
CA LEU A 239 8.04 -14.82 9.92
C LEU A 239 8.03 -13.94 8.66
N LEU A 240 9.20 -13.52 8.19
CA LEU A 240 9.34 -12.69 6.99
C LEU A 240 8.84 -13.41 5.74
N PHE A 241 9.13 -14.71 5.59
CA PHE A 241 8.56 -15.53 4.51
C PHE A 241 7.03 -15.57 4.57
N GLY A 242 6.45 -15.78 5.76
CA GLY A 242 5.01 -15.76 5.97
C GLY A 242 4.38 -14.41 5.61
N ILE A 243 5.03 -13.30 5.97
CA ILE A 243 4.59 -11.94 5.60
C ILE A 243 4.60 -11.77 4.08
N ILE A 244 5.73 -12.10 3.42
CA ILE A 244 5.87 -12.00 1.96
C ILE A 244 4.80 -12.83 1.25
N LEU A 245 4.62 -14.09 1.65
CA LEU A 245 3.61 -14.96 1.08
C LEU A 245 2.19 -14.39 1.26
N SER A 246 1.89 -13.82 2.42
CA SER A 246 0.57 -13.25 2.71
C SER A 246 0.28 -12.00 1.89
N VAL A 247 1.26 -11.10 1.74
CA VAL A 247 1.14 -9.92 0.89
C VAL A 247 0.91 -10.34 -0.56
N VAL A 248 1.71 -11.27 -1.09
CA VAL A 248 1.55 -11.76 -2.47
C VAL A 248 0.16 -12.39 -2.68
N LEU A 249 -0.28 -13.26 -1.77
CA LEU A 249 -1.58 -13.92 -1.90
C LEU A 249 -2.76 -12.95 -1.78
N THR A 250 -2.69 -11.96 -0.87
CA THR A 250 -3.76 -10.98 -0.71
C THR A 250 -3.84 -10.01 -1.88
N GLU A 251 -2.72 -9.55 -2.41
CA GLU A 251 -2.71 -8.69 -3.60
C GLU A 251 -3.26 -9.42 -4.82
N LEU A 252 -2.85 -10.67 -5.05
CA LEU A 252 -3.40 -11.48 -6.16
C LEU A 252 -4.91 -11.68 -6.01
N ALA A 253 -5.37 -11.96 -4.79
CA ALA A 253 -6.80 -12.12 -4.51
C ALA A 253 -7.58 -10.81 -4.71
N LYS A 254 -7.02 -9.66 -4.30
CA LYS A 254 -7.66 -8.35 -4.49
C LYS A 254 -7.83 -8.00 -5.96
N GLN A 255 -6.83 -8.31 -6.79
CA GLN A 255 -6.87 -8.07 -8.23
C GLN A 255 -7.92 -8.97 -8.92
N GLY A 256 -8.09 -10.20 -8.45
CA GLY A 256 -9.11 -11.10 -8.97
C GLY A 256 -10.53 -10.80 -8.51
N LEU A 257 -10.71 -10.34 -7.25
CA LEU A 257 -12.03 -10.08 -6.66
C LEU A 257 -12.54 -8.66 -6.92
N ALA A 258 -11.65 -7.66 -6.94
CA ALA A 258 -11.97 -6.25 -7.19
C ALA A 258 -13.14 -5.69 -6.36
N LEU A 259 -13.28 -6.13 -5.10
CA LEU A 259 -14.39 -5.71 -4.24
C LEU A 259 -14.06 -4.40 -3.49
N PRO A 260 -14.89 -3.35 -3.64
CA PRO A 260 -14.65 -2.04 -3.04
C PRO A 260 -14.85 -2.05 -1.52
N ARG A 261 -14.33 -1.02 -0.86
CA ARG A 261 -14.39 -0.83 0.59
C ARG A 261 -15.70 -0.14 1.01
N PRO A 262 -16.10 -0.18 2.30
CA PRO A 262 -17.32 0.47 2.77
C PRO A 262 -17.41 1.96 2.40
N PHE A 263 -16.31 2.70 2.55
CA PHE A 263 -16.29 4.12 2.26
C PHE A 263 -16.46 4.49 0.78
N VAL A 264 -16.36 3.53 -0.13
CA VAL A 264 -16.61 3.76 -1.55
C VAL A 264 -18.09 4.02 -1.80
N TYR A 265 -18.97 3.42 -0.99
CA TYR A 265 -20.41 3.64 -1.04
C TYR A 265 -20.88 4.78 -0.14
N LEU A 266 -20.18 4.99 0.99
CA LEU A 266 -20.48 5.98 2.02
C LEU A 266 -19.19 6.66 2.50
N PRO A 267 -18.74 7.75 1.86
CA PRO A 267 -17.45 8.36 2.15
C PRO A 267 -17.25 8.77 3.63
N GLN A 268 -18.32 9.12 4.35
CA GLN A 268 -18.24 9.45 5.79
C GLN A 268 -17.72 8.32 6.68
N LEU A 269 -17.73 7.07 6.21
CA LEU A 269 -17.26 5.93 6.99
C LEU A 269 -15.73 5.88 7.09
N GLN A 270 -14.97 6.54 6.21
CA GLN A 270 -13.51 6.45 6.19
C GLN A 270 -12.87 7.25 7.34
N LEU A 271 -12.47 6.57 8.41
CA LEU A 271 -11.81 7.23 9.56
C LEU A 271 -10.28 7.20 9.50
N THR A 272 -9.73 6.31 8.67
CA THR A 272 -8.28 6.16 8.45
C THR A 272 -8.02 5.94 6.97
N GLN A 273 -6.79 6.24 6.52
CA GLN A 273 -6.41 6.00 5.14
C GLN A 273 -6.34 4.51 4.82
N ALA A 274 -6.81 4.16 3.62
CA ALA A 274 -6.79 2.80 3.10
C ALA A 274 -6.96 2.81 1.59
N ASN A 275 -6.11 2.05 0.90
CA ASN A 275 -5.95 2.18 -0.54
C ASN A 275 -6.46 0.94 -1.27
N GLY A 276 -6.96 1.13 -2.49
CA GLY A 276 -7.44 0.07 -3.38
C GLY A 276 -8.55 -0.81 -2.78
N PHE A 277 -8.70 -2.02 -3.32
CA PHE A 277 -9.76 -2.95 -2.94
C PHE A 277 -9.67 -3.46 -1.48
N GLY A 278 -10.85 -3.79 -0.92
CA GLY A 278 -11.03 -4.21 0.46
C GLY A 278 -10.79 -5.70 0.68
N MET A 279 -11.37 -6.55 -0.19
CA MET A 279 -11.38 -7.99 0.01
C MET A 279 -10.23 -8.71 -0.70
N PRO A 280 -9.48 -9.60 -0.03
CA PRO A 280 -9.50 -9.90 1.41
C PRO A 280 -8.70 -8.87 2.23
N SER A 281 -8.98 -8.82 3.54
CA SER A 281 -8.22 -7.97 4.47
C SER A 281 -6.79 -8.49 4.64
N MET A 282 -5.83 -7.78 4.06
CA MET A 282 -4.39 -8.05 4.22
C MET A 282 -3.98 -8.02 5.70
N ASN A 283 -4.49 -7.05 6.47
CA ASN A 283 -4.11 -6.89 7.86
C ASN A 283 -4.60 -8.07 8.72
N ALA A 284 -5.83 -8.54 8.49
CA ALA A 284 -6.36 -9.70 9.19
C ALA A 284 -5.55 -10.97 8.87
N MET A 285 -5.20 -11.18 7.59
CA MET A 285 -4.34 -12.29 7.17
C MET A 285 -2.95 -12.23 7.82
N LEU A 286 -2.32 -11.06 7.79
CA LEU A 286 -1.00 -10.83 8.38
C LEU A 286 -1.03 -11.04 9.89
N SER A 287 -2.05 -10.55 10.61
CA SER A 287 -2.20 -10.80 12.05
C SER A 287 -2.25 -12.30 12.37
N VAL A 288 -3.02 -13.10 11.62
CA VAL A 288 -3.06 -14.55 11.81
C VAL A 288 -1.69 -15.18 11.55
N VAL A 289 -1.01 -14.80 10.49
CA VAL A 289 0.28 -15.38 10.11
C VAL A 289 1.38 -15.01 11.10
N ILE A 290 1.46 -13.74 11.48
CA ILE A 290 2.44 -13.25 12.44
C ILE A 290 2.23 -13.96 13.78
N TYR A 291 1.05 -13.82 14.39
CA TYR A 291 0.80 -14.42 15.71
C TYR A 291 0.82 -15.95 15.68
N GLY A 292 0.44 -16.57 14.56
CA GLY A 292 0.57 -18.00 14.32
C GLY A 292 2.04 -18.45 14.33
N VAL A 293 2.95 -17.74 13.66
CA VAL A 293 4.39 -18.03 13.70
C VAL A 293 4.96 -17.85 15.11
N PHE A 294 4.55 -16.80 15.83
CA PHE A 294 4.92 -16.62 17.25
C PHE A 294 4.45 -17.81 18.10
N TYR A 295 3.19 -18.23 17.97
CA TYR A 295 2.65 -19.39 18.68
C TYR A 295 3.42 -20.68 18.37
N LEU A 296 3.72 -20.95 17.09
CA LEU A 296 4.48 -22.13 16.68
C LEU A 296 5.92 -22.10 17.19
N SER A 297 6.53 -20.91 17.31
CA SER A 297 7.85 -20.75 17.93
C SER A 297 7.82 -21.04 19.44
N LEU A 298 6.78 -20.58 20.14
CA LEU A 298 6.58 -20.92 21.57
C LEU A 298 6.40 -22.43 21.76
N LYS A 299 5.64 -23.08 20.87
CA LYS A 299 5.47 -24.54 20.85
C LYS A 299 6.80 -25.25 20.58
N ARG A 300 7.63 -24.75 19.65
CA ARG A 300 8.98 -25.27 19.36
C ARG A 300 9.90 -25.22 20.58
N LYS A 301 9.76 -24.21 21.44
CA LYS A 301 10.48 -24.09 22.72
C LYS A 301 9.97 -25.02 23.83
N GLN A 302 9.02 -25.91 23.54
CA GLN A 302 8.49 -26.91 24.47
C GLN A 302 7.95 -26.30 25.79
N LEU A 303 7.34 -25.11 25.70
CA LEU A 303 6.67 -24.49 26.84
C LEU A 303 5.48 -25.34 27.32
N SER A 304 5.09 -25.17 28.59
CA SER A 304 3.97 -25.92 29.16
C SER A 304 2.65 -25.62 28.45
N THR A 305 1.75 -26.60 28.43
CA THR A 305 0.43 -26.51 27.79
C THR A 305 -0.40 -25.34 28.30
N LEU A 306 -0.32 -25.03 29.60
CA LEU A 306 -1.00 -23.89 30.21
C LEU A 306 -0.50 -22.55 29.64
N ILE A 307 0.81 -22.40 29.47
CA ILE A 307 1.41 -21.17 28.92
C ILE A 307 1.01 -21.04 27.44
N LEU A 308 1.09 -22.13 26.68
CA LEU A 308 0.66 -22.14 25.27
C LEU A 308 -0.82 -21.75 25.11
N HIS A 309 -1.71 -22.29 25.97
CA HIS A 309 -3.12 -21.93 25.93
C HIS A 309 -3.36 -20.44 26.22
N ARG A 310 -2.66 -19.85 27.21
CA ARG A 310 -2.75 -18.41 27.50
C ARG A 310 -2.32 -17.55 26.31
N TYR A 311 -1.20 -17.90 25.66
CA TYR A 311 -0.75 -17.19 24.46
C TYR A 311 -1.68 -17.40 23.27
N ALA A 312 -2.28 -18.58 23.11
CA ALA A 312 -3.27 -18.82 22.08
C ALA A 312 -4.50 -17.91 22.26
N CYS A 313 -5.05 -17.83 23.48
CA CYS A 313 -6.15 -16.91 23.80
C CYS A 313 -5.78 -15.44 23.54
N LEU A 314 -4.57 -15.03 23.96
CA LEU A 314 -4.07 -13.68 23.71
C LEU A 314 -4.01 -13.38 22.20
N PHE A 315 -3.37 -14.24 21.42
CA PHE A 315 -3.20 -14.03 19.98
C PHE A 315 -4.52 -14.05 19.22
N VAL A 316 -5.44 -14.97 19.54
CA VAL A 316 -6.78 -14.98 18.95
C VAL A 316 -7.53 -13.69 19.32
N GLY A 317 -7.43 -13.24 20.57
CA GLY A 317 -7.99 -11.96 21.00
C GLY A 317 -7.45 -10.78 20.21
N LEU A 318 -6.13 -10.71 20.00
CA LEU A 318 -5.49 -9.66 19.19
C LEU A 318 -5.97 -9.67 17.73
N ILE A 319 -6.12 -10.84 17.11
CA ILE A 319 -6.63 -10.98 15.73
C ILE A 319 -8.06 -10.44 15.63
N ILE A 320 -8.93 -10.82 16.57
CA ILE A 320 -10.33 -10.40 16.59
C ILE A 320 -10.44 -8.89 16.81
N VAL A 321 -9.77 -8.36 17.84
CA VAL A 321 -9.79 -6.93 18.16
C VAL A 321 -9.25 -6.09 17.01
N GLN A 322 -8.18 -6.56 16.34
CA GLN A 322 -7.63 -5.91 15.16
C GLN A 322 -8.64 -5.90 14.00
N SER A 323 -9.31 -7.02 13.73
CA SER A 323 -10.29 -7.13 12.65
C SER A 323 -11.50 -6.22 12.89
N ILE A 324 -12.04 -6.25 14.12
CA ILE A 324 -13.14 -5.36 14.53
C ILE A 324 -12.74 -3.89 14.39
N SER A 325 -11.51 -3.53 14.76
CA SER A 325 -11.02 -2.16 14.59
C SER A 325 -11.09 -1.70 13.13
N ARG A 326 -10.64 -2.52 12.18
CA ARG A 326 -10.65 -2.18 10.76
C ARG A 326 -12.05 -2.06 10.18
N VAL A 327 -12.99 -2.88 10.65
CA VAL A 327 -14.41 -2.76 10.29
C VAL A 327 -14.99 -1.46 10.83
N TRP A 328 -14.75 -1.17 12.11
CA TRP A 328 -15.24 0.05 12.76
C TRP A 328 -14.67 1.34 12.17
N LEU A 329 -13.41 1.32 11.73
CA LEU A 329 -12.77 2.44 11.03
C LEU A 329 -13.28 2.64 9.59
N GLY A 330 -14.23 1.81 9.13
CA GLY A 330 -14.90 1.90 7.83
C GLY A 330 -14.03 1.58 6.64
N VAL A 331 -12.90 0.91 6.86
CA VAL A 331 -11.92 0.58 5.82
C VAL A 331 -12.05 -0.86 5.31
N HIS A 332 -12.80 -1.72 6.01
CA HIS A 332 -13.05 -3.10 5.61
C HIS A 332 -14.46 -3.54 5.98
N PHE A 333 -15.03 -4.45 5.20
CA PHE A 333 -16.19 -5.23 5.61
C PHE A 333 -15.82 -6.32 6.62
N LEU A 334 -16.81 -6.88 7.32
CA LEU A 334 -16.60 -8.03 8.21
C LEU A 334 -16.22 -9.26 7.36
N THR A 335 -16.84 -9.43 6.21
CA THR A 335 -16.51 -10.44 5.19
C THR A 335 -15.05 -10.36 4.75
N ASP A 336 -14.53 -9.16 4.45
CA ASP A 336 -13.10 -8.96 4.12
C ASP A 336 -12.18 -9.57 5.19
N SER A 337 -12.54 -9.32 6.45
CA SER A 337 -11.76 -9.74 7.62
C SER A 337 -11.85 -11.25 7.84
N ILE A 338 -13.05 -11.83 7.68
CA ILE A 338 -13.26 -13.29 7.79
C ILE A 338 -12.45 -14.03 6.73
N VAL A 339 -12.48 -13.58 5.48
CA VAL A 339 -11.72 -14.22 4.40
C VAL A 339 -10.22 -14.02 4.60
N GLY A 340 -9.78 -12.85 5.05
CA GLY A 340 -8.38 -12.62 5.44
C GLY A 340 -7.92 -13.58 6.54
N ILE A 341 -8.72 -13.76 7.60
CA ILE A 341 -8.44 -14.70 8.69
C ILE A 341 -8.37 -16.13 8.16
N ALA A 342 -9.30 -16.54 7.31
CA ALA A 342 -9.35 -17.89 6.74
C ALA A 342 -8.10 -18.19 5.89
N LEU A 343 -7.68 -17.26 5.03
CA LEU A 343 -6.47 -17.38 4.22
C LEU A 343 -5.21 -17.45 5.10
N GLY A 344 -5.12 -16.60 6.13
CA GLY A 344 -4.00 -16.64 7.08
C GLY A 344 -3.95 -17.93 7.87
N ALA A 345 -5.11 -18.43 8.30
CA ALA A 345 -5.22 -19.69 9.02
C ALA A 345 -4.79 -20.86 8.12
N MET A 346 -5.16 -20.85 6.84
CA MET A 346 -4.70 -21.83 5.86
C MET A 346 -3.17 -21.85 5.76
N VAL A 347 -2.51 -20.70 5.68
CA VAL A 347 -1.04 -20.59 5.67
C VAL A 347 -0.44 -21.21 6.94
N ILE A 348 -0.96 -20.86 8.11
CA ILE A 348 -0.46 -21.36 9.40
C ILE A 348 -0.71 -22.84 9.60
N VAL A 349 -1.88 -23.36 9.20
CA VAL A 349 -2.19 -24.79 9.26
C VAL A 349 -1.25 -25.58 8.35
N HIS A 350 -1.01 -25.11 7.12
CA HIS A 350 -0.09 -25.75 6.19
C HIS A 350 1.34 -25.74 6.75
N PHE A 351 1.80 -24.59 7.25
CA PHE A 351 3.11 -24.46 7.88
C PHE A 351 3.26 -25.38 9.10
N SER A 352 2.24 -25.43 9.98
CA SER A 352 2.23 -26.32 11.16
C SER A 352 2.26 -27.80 10.77
N SER A 353 1.55 -28.19 9.69
CA SER A 353 1.57 -29.55 9.16
C SER A 353 2.97 -29.94 8.66
N LEU A 354 3.61 -29.06 7.90
CA LEU A 354 5.00 -29.25 7.44
C LEU A 354 5.98 -29.32 8.60
N GLN A 355 5.82 -28.46 9.61
CA GLN A 355 6.63 -28.47 10.83
C GLN A 355 6.48 -29.80 11.59
N ARG A 356 5.26 -30.33 11.71
CA ARG A 356 5.03 -31.63 12.36
C ARG A 356 5.73 -32.78 11.62
N LYS A 357 5.79 -32.72 10.28
CA LYS A 357 6.41 -33.74 9.43
C LYS A 357 7.94 -33.65 9.39
N HIS A 358 8.49 -32.45 9.30
CA HIS A 358 9.92 -32.21 9.04
C HIS A 358 10.68 -31.63 10.24
N GLY A 359 9.99 -31.27 11.32
CA GLY A 359 10.59 -30.68 12.52
C GLY A 359 11.40 -29.41 12.22
N ASP A 360 12.58 -29.32 12.83
CA ASP A 360 13.50 -28.19 12.67
C ASP A 360 14.14 -28.09 11.28
N LEU A 361 14.06 -29.14 10.45
CA LEU A 361 14.55 -29.07 9.07
C LEU A 361 13.83 -27.97 8.28
N LEU A 362 12.53 -27.79 8.48
CA LEU A 362 11.74 -26.77 7.78
C LEU A 362 12.29 -25.36 8.00
N TYR A 363 12.52 -25.00 9.27
CA TYR A 363 13.06 -23.69 9.65
C TYR A 363 14.47 -23.47 9.08
N ARG A 364 15.31 -24.51 9.09
CA ARG A 364 16.66 -24.45 8.51
C ARG A 364 16.64 -24.27 6.99
N VAL A 365 15.73 -24.93 6.29
CA VAL A 365 15.55 -24.78 4.84
C VAL A 365 15.10 -23.36 4.50
N ILE A 366 14.07 -22.84 5.19
CA ILE A 366 13.57 -21.48 4.98
C ILE A 366 14.64 -20.44 5.33
N ALA A 367 15.45 -20.68 6.35
CA ALA A 367 16.56 -19.79 6.71
C ALA A 367 17.79 -19.92 5.77
N GLY A 368 17.76 -20.84 4.81
CA GLY A 368 18.87 -21.13 3.90
C GLY A 368 18.95 -20.14 2.73
N LEU A 369 20.17 -19.86 2.29
CA LEU A 369 20.43 -19.02 1.12
C LEU A 369 19.73 -19.52 -0.17
N PRO A 370 19.70 -20.84 -0.50
CA PRO A 370 19.04 -21.32 -1.71
C PRO A 370 17.53 -21.01 -1.74
N PHE A 371 16.86 -21.10 -0.59
CA PHE A 371 15.44 -20.79 -0.47
C PHE A 371 15.18 -19.32 -0.81
N TRP A 372 15.95 -18.40 -0.21
CA TRP A 372 15.78 -16.96 -0.46
C TRP A 372 16.19 -16.54 -1.87
N LEU A 373 17.14 -17.22 -2.51
CA LEU A 373 17.44 -17.01 -3.93
C LEU A 373 16.24 -17.35 -4.81
N ILE A 374 15.63 -18.53 -4.61
CA ILE A 374 14.43 -18.95 -5.34
C ILE A 374 13.30 -17.95 -5.09
N MET A 375 13.05 -17.58 -3.83
CA MET A 375 12.02 -16.59 -3.49
C MET A 375 12.26 -15.24 -4.15
N SER A 376 13.50 -14.77 -4.21
CA SER A 376 13.86 -13.51 -4.87
C SER A 376 13.55 -13.55 -6.36
N PHE A 377 13.89 -14.64 -7.07
CA PHE A 377 13.53 -14.79 -8.48
C PHE A 377 12.02 -14.87 -8.70
N VAL A 378 11.30 -15.64 -7.88
CA VAL A 378 9.83 -15.77 -7.99
C VAL A 378 9.15 -14.42 -7.78
N THR A 379 9.47 -13.74 -6.67
CA THR A 379 8.89 -12.42 -6.35
C THR A 379 9.29 -11.35 -7.36
N SER A 380 10.52 -11.34 -7.87
CA SER A 380 10.91 -10.45 -8.98
C SER A 380 10.15 -10.74 -10.26
N GLY A 381 9.90 -12.01 -10.60
CA GLY A 381 9.08 -12.39 -11.75
C GLY A 381 7.63 -11.92 -11.62
N ILE A 382 7.02 -12.09 -10.44
CA ILE A 382 5.68 -11.57 -10.16
C ILE A 382 5.66 -10.04 -10.25
N ALA A 383 6.63 -9.34 -9.66
CA ALA A 383 6.71 -7.89 -9.72
C ALA A 383 6.86 -7.37 -11.15
N PHE A 384 7.64 -8.05 -11.98
CA PHE A 384 7.84 -7.71 -13.38
C PHE A 384 6.57 -7.87 -14.23
N ILE A 385 5.78 -8.92 -13.95
CA ILE A 385 4.53 -9.20 -14.70
C ILE A 385 3.39 -8.29 -14.23
N MET A 386 3.25 -8.11 -12.91
CA MET A 386 2.06 -7.47 -12.35
C MET A 386 2.18 -5.95 -12.28
N LEU A 387 3.40 -5.40 -12.13
CA LEU A 387 3.66 -3.95 -12.06
C LEU A 387 3.03 -3.21 -10.85
N TYR A 388 2.63 -3.91 -9.78
CA TYR A 388 2.20 -3.29 -8.52
C TYR A 388 3.38 -3.06 -7.55
N MET A 389 3.33 -1.95 -6.82
CA MET A 389 4.39 -1.57 -5.86
C MET A 389 4.63 -2.62 -4.77
N ASN A 390 3.58 -3.27 -4.28
CA ASN A 390 3.69 -4.24 -3.19
C ASN A 390 4.51 -5.48 -3.60
N TYR A 391 4.36 -5.96 -4.85
CA TYR A 391 5.19 -7.06 -5.35
C TYR A 391 6.66 -6.64 -5.50
N LEU A 392 6.92 -5.42 -5.96
CA LEU A 392 8.28 -4.89 -6.03
C LEU A 392 8.92 -4.86 -4.64
N TYR A 393 8.20 -4.36 -3.63
CA TYR A 393 8.70 -4.35 -2.25
C TYR A 393 8.99 -5.76 -1.75
N MET A 394 8.11 -6.75 -2.00
CA MET A 394 8.38 -8.15 -1.61
C MET A 394 9.63 -8.74 -2.29
N ALA A 395 9.88 -8.38 -3.55
CA ALA A 395 11.10 -8.77 -4.27
C ALA A 395 12.34 -8.14 -3.66
N VAL A 396 12.28 -6.85 -3.35
CA VAL A 396 13.35 -6.09 -2.69
C VAL A 396 13.69 -6.67 -1.32
N LEU A 397 12.69 -6.99 -0.49
CA LEU A 397 12.88 -7.64 0.80
C LEU A 397 13.60 -8.99 0.64
N SER A 398 13.21 -9.79 -0.36
CA SER A 398 13.83 -11.09 -0.62
C SER A 398 15.31 -10.95 -1.00
N TRP A 399 15.64 -10.00 -1.88
CA TRP A 399 17.03 -9.71 -2.25
C TRP A 399 17.87 -9.17 -1.08
N ALA A 400 17.27 -8.35 -0.21
CA ALA A 400 17.92 -7.88 1.01
C ALA A 400 18.30 -9.05 1.94
N VAL A 401 17.44 -10.05 2.07
CA VAL A 401 17.73 -11.27 2.85
C VAL A 401 18.87 -12.07 2.21
N VAL A 402 18.86 -12.26 0.89
CA VAL A 402 19.94 -12.97 0.17
C VAL A 402 21.30 -12.33 0.45
N LEU A 403 21.39 -11.00 0.32
CA LEU A 403 22.64 -10.28 0.60
C LEU A 403 23.02 -10.34 2.08
N ALA A 404 22.05 -10.20 2.98
CA ALA A 404 22.33 -10.23 4.41
C ALA A 404 22.83 -11.60 4.90
N ILE A 405 22.24 -12.70 4.42
CA ILE A 405 22.64 -14.06 4.80
C ILE A 405 24.01 -14.43 4.21
N SER A 406 24.33 -13.96 3.00
CA SER A 406 25.63 -14.23 2.38
C SER A 406 26.78 -13.54 3.11
N LEU A 407 26.52 -12.36 3.70
CA LEU A 407 27.51 -11.57 4.43
C LEU A 407 27.55 -11.82 5.94
N SER A 408 26.51 -12.45 6.52
CA SER A 408 26.41 -12.62 7.98
C SER A 408 26.11 -14.05 8.42
N LYS A 409 26.84 -14.49 9.46
CA LYS A 409 26.58 -15.75 10.16
C LYS A 409 25.86 -15.47 11.47
N ALA A 410 24.73 -16.14 11.69
CA ALA A 410 23.94 -15.97 12.92
C ALA A 410 24.80 -16.25 14.17
N GLN A 411 24.57 -15.45 15.21
CA GLN A 411 25.20 -15.60 16.52
C GLN A 411 24.13 -15.67 17.61
N PRO A 412 24.24 -16.61 18.57
CA PRO A 412 23.28 -16.68 19.66
C PRO A 412 23.46 -15.51 20.64
N ILE A 413 22.34 -14.92 21.08
CA ILE A 413 22.32 -13.90 22.13
C ILE A 413 21.95 -14.56 23.46
N LEU A 414 22.95 -14.73 24.32
CA LEU A 414 22.85 -15.51 25.55
C LEU A 414 22.17 -14.71 26.68
N ASN A 415 22.56 -13.45 26.88
CA ASN A 415 22.13 -12.68 28.05
C ASN A 415 20.97 -11.73 27.75
N ILE A 416 20.13 -11.50 28.76
CA ILE A 416 18.98 -10.59 28.65
C ILE A 416 19.39 -9.13 28.41
N LYS A 417 20.50 -8.68 29.03
CA LYS A 417 21.06 -7.33 28.82
C LYS A 417 21.45 -7.12 27.35
N ASP A 418 22.09 -8.12 26.75
CA ASP A 418 22.51 -8.06 25.34
C ASP A 418 21.32 -8.07 24.38
N ARG A 419 20.26 -8.83 24.72
CA ARG A 419 19.01 -8.81 23.94
C ARG A 419 18.37 -7.43 23.97
N LEU A 420 18.27 -6.81 25.14
CA LEU A 420 17.70 -5.46 25.26
C LEU A 420 18.55 -4.43 24.51
N LEU A 421 19.88 -4.48 24.66
CA LEU A 421 20.79 -3.59 23.93
C LEU A 421 20.66 -3.77 22.42
N THR A 422 20.61 -5.02 21.95
CA THR A 422 20.46 -5.33 20.52
C THR A 422 19.10 -4.87 20.00
N LEU A 423 18.01 -5.11 20.73
CA LEU A 423 16.67 -4.63 20.40
C LEU A 423 16.66 -3.11 20.23
N CYS A 424 17.16 -2.36 21.22
CA CYS A 424 17.21 -0.90 21.16
C CYS A 424 18.07 -0.40 19.98
N ALA A 425 19.24 -1.00 19.76
CA ALA A 425 20.11 -0.63 18.64
C ALA A 425 19.42 -0.84 17.29
N LEU A 426 18.74 -1.97 17.10
CA LEU A 426 18.02 -2.26 15.87
C LEU A 426 16.84 -1.33 15.64
N LEU A 427 16.10 -0.94 16.71
CA LEU A 427 15.02 0.03 16.61
C LEU A 427 15.52 1.41 16.19
N VAL A 428 16.63 1.89 16.77
CA VAL A 428 17.25 3.17 16.39
C VAL A 428 17.65 3.16 14.92
N VAL A 429 18.19 2.05 14.42
CA VAL A 429 18.57 1.90 13.01
C VAL A 429 17.37 2.00 12.08
N ILE A 430 16.25 1.34 12.39
CA ILE A 430 15.03 1.47 11.58
C ILE A 430 14.53 2.92 11.57
N ILE A 431 14.44 3.55 12.74
CA ILE A 431 13.96 4.93 12.86
C ILE A 431 14.86 5.87 12.05
N ALA A 432 16.18 5.71 12.13
CA ALA A 432 17.13 6.51 11.37
C ALA A 432 16.97 6.32 9.84
N ILE A 433 16.78 5.08 9.37
CA ILE A 433 16.58 4.80 7.93
C ILE A 433 15.26 5.41 7.45
N ARG A 434 14.16 5.24 8.19
CA ARG A 434 12.84 5.82 7.86
C ARG A 434 12.91 7.33 7.78
N PHE A 435 13.44 7.96 8.83
CA PHE A 435 13.62 9.41 8.87
C PHE A 435 14.43 9.93 7.69
N SER A 436 15.51 9.23 7.32
CA SER A 436 16.34 9.60 6.18
C SER A 436 15.59 9.49 4.85
N ALA A 437 14.77 8.45 4.66
CA ALA A 437 13.95 8.27 3.46
C ALA A 437 12.86 9.34 3.35
N ASP A 438 12.17 9.65 4.46
CA ASP A 438 11.13 10.68 4.49
C ASP A 438 11.71 12.08 4.24
N LEU A 439 12.91 12.38 4.77
CA LEU A 439 13.63 13.61 4.47
C LEU A 439 13.96 13.71 2.96
N LEU A 440 14.45 12.63 2.36
CA LEU A 440 14.79 12.59 0.94
C LEU A 440 13.55 12.81 0.06
N LEU A 441 12.43 12.17 0.40
CA LEU A 441 11.14 12.34 -0.28
C LEU A 441 10.60 13.77 -0.19
N GLY A 442 10.83 14.45 0.94
CA GLY A 442 10.45 15.86 1.11
C GLY A 442 11.29 16.84 0.28
N THR A 443 12.51 16.45 -0.12
CA THR A 443 13.44 17.34 -0.85
C THR A 443 13.39 17.20 -2.37
N LEU A 444 13.03 16.02 -2.88
CA LEU A 444 13.04 15.74 -4.32
C LEU A 444 11.68 16.04 -4.94
N GLU A 445 11.68 16.47 -6.20
CA GLU A 445 10.44 16.54 -6.97
C GLU A 445 9.84 15.15 -7.09
N ALA A 446 8.64 14.98 -6.52
CA ALA A 446 7.97 13.70 -6.45
C ALA A 446 7.52 13.24 -7.84
N SER A 447 8.34 12.39 -8.48
CA SER A 447 7.88 11.49 -9.54
C SER A 447 7.62 10.11 -8.95
N SER A 448 6.64 9.39 -9.50
CA SER A 448 6.29 8.05 -9.03
C SER A 448 7.51 7.10 -9.02
N VAL A 449 8.39 7.22 -10.02
CA VAL A 449 9.62 6.44 -10.11
C VAL A 449 10.60 6.78 -8.98
N ILE A 450 10.81 8.07 -8.68
CA ILE A 450 11.71 8.48 -7.59
C ILE A 450 11.18 7.97 -6.25
N VAL A 451 9.87 8.13 -5.99
CA VAL A 451 9.26 7.65 -4.75
C VAL A 451 9.42 6.13 -4.61
N LEU A 452 9.15 5.38 -5.67
CA LEU A 452 9.26 3.93 -5.69
C LEU A 452 10.70 3.45 -5.46
N VAL A 453 11.69 4.13 -6.06
CA VAL A 453 13.11 3.84 -5.85
C VAL A 453 13.52 4.10 -4.40
N ILE A 454 13.15 5.25 -3.83
CA ILE A 454 13.51 5.60 -2.44
C ILE A 454 12.89 4.60 -1.47
N LYS A 455 11.59 4.31 -1.60
CA LYS A 455 10.91 3.32 -0.74
C LYS A 455 11.47 1.90 -0.94
N SER A 456 11.90 1.54 -2.14
CA SER A 456 12.60 0.27 -2.37
C SER A 456 13.95 0.23 -1.65
N VAL A 457 14.77 1.26 -1.79
CA VAL A 457 16.07 1.36 -1.10
C VAL A 457 15.88 1.35 0.42
N GLU A 458 14.87 2.05 0.94
CA GLU A 458 14.50 2.07 2.36
C GLU A 458 14.20 0.64 2.86
N ASN A 459 13.27 -0.05 2.21
CA ASN A 459 12.86 -1.41 2.56
C ASN A 459 14.04 -2.40 2.49
N PHE A 460 14.88 -2.28 1.45
CA PHE A 460 16.10 -3.06 1.30
C PHE A 460 17.06 -2.83 2.48
N ALA A 461 17.38 -1.57 2.76
CA ALA A 461 18.32 -1.19 3.80
C ALA A 461 17.83 -1.63 5.19
N GLN A 462 16.54 -1.53 5.47
CA GLN A 462 15.96 -1.98 6.74
C GLN A 462 16.20 -3.48 6.96
N ILE A 463 15.74 -4.36 6.06
CA ILE A 463 15.94 -5.80 6.25
C ILE A 463 17.42 -6.20 6.23
N PHE A 464 18.20 -5.60 5.33
CA PHE A 464 19.63 -5.87 5.25
C PHE A 464 20.35 -5.53 6.56
N MET A 465 20.14 -4.31 7.10
CA MET A 465 20.77 -3.86 8.33
C MET A 465 20.28 -4.66 9.54
N LEU A 466 18.99 -4.98 9.61
CA LEU A 466 18.43 -5.77 10.71
C LEU A 466 19.09 -7.15 10.83
N ILE A 467 19.21 -7.87 9.71
CA ILE A 467 19.79 -9.22 9.71
C ILE A 467 21.30 -9.16 9.97
N THR A 468 22.02 -8.23 9.33
CA THR A 468 23.48 -8.14 9.49
C THR A 468 23.90 -7.63 10.86
N MET A 469 23.25 -6.58 11.39
CA MET A 469 23.56 -6.04 12.72
C MET A 469 23.15 -6.98 13.84
N SER A 470 22.03 -7.71 13.70
CA SER A 470 21.64 -8.73 14.69
C SER A 470 22.64 -9.90 14.77
N ALA A 471 23.44 -10.12 13.72
CA ALA A 471 24.54 -11.08 13.74
C ALA A 471 25.86 -10.47 14.27
N TRP A 472 26.17 -9.23 13.89
CA TRP A 472 27.43 -8.56 14.23
C TRP A 472 27.50 -8.09 15.69
N LEU A 473 26.45 -7.44 16.19
CA LEU A 473 26.48 -6.79 17.51
C LEU A 473 26.67 -7.81 18.65
N PRO A 474 25.98 -8.97 18.69
CA PRO A 474 26.22 -9.98 19.71
C PRO A 474 27.64 -10.55 19.69
N ARG A 475 28.23 -10.70 18.50
CA ARG A 475 29.63 -11.14 18.35
C ARG A 475 30.58 -10.15 19.02
N TYR A 476 30.39 -8.86 18.71
CA TYR A 476 31.19 -7.78 19.29
C TYR A 476 31.09 -7.73 20.83
N LEU A 477 29.87 -7.85 21.36
CA LEU A 477 29.61 -7.85 22.80
C LEU A 477 30.18 -9.07 23.52
N ASN A 478 30.26 -10.22 22.84
CA ASN A 478 30.86 -11.44 23.37
C ASN A 478 32.39 -11.37 23.34
N ASP A 479 32.98 -10.83 22.27
CA ASP A 479 34.44 -10.68 22.14
C ASP A 479 34.99 -9.68 23.16
N ARG A 480 34.30 -8.55 23.39
CA ARG A 480 34.58 -7.55 24.44
C ARG A 480 34.55 -8.09 25.87
N ARG A 481 33.89 -9.23 26.11
CA ARG A 481 33.83 -9.89 27.42
C ARG A 481 34.94 -10.92 27.62
N LYS A 482 35.55 -11.37 26.52
CA LYS A 482 36.65 -12.34 26.53
C LYS A 482 38.02 -11.65 26.59
N ALA A 483 38.11 -10.43 26.05
CA ALA A 483 39.20 -9.48 26.29
C ALA A 483 39.02 -8.79 27.64
#